data_AF-A0A4R2IT48-F1
#
_entry.id   AF-A0A4R2IT48-F1
#
_cell.length_a   1.000
_cell.length_b   1.000
_cell.length_c   1.000
_cell.angle_alpha   90.00
_cell.angle_beta   90.00
_cell.angle_gamma   90.00
#
_symmetry.space_group_name_H-M   'P 1'
#
loop_
_entity.id
_entity.type
_entity.pdbx_description
1 polymer ?
#
loop_
_entity_poly.entity_id
_entity_poly.type
_entity_poly.pdbx_seq_one_letter_code
_entity_poly.pdbx_strand_id
1 'polypeptide(L)'
;MLILGEIRTCLLRNSSSVRQTVVGDLLGLIPGEPVWMSERPMAHALSPEVIRGVDCPLPTSSGTRVRGVGTVAAHAVISAGRVLQGSVTARVERSNADHRLPWPHYLGRPGVVEMIGRALGVGDLAEGFLREWSSSAFLDLGSVSERLIDGVQMSPRLDHAMPFRSARTRMRWTAVVGDEPARIIDPFTVEGDTTRTISLTVRPEDLPAAVRFCEDLALHDWVLTTLLRIVERGDLGSLDGQQVVERLRPAVDHLMHVWMPGAHVPDSMMPLWEALERRPGFTRQWTATVNRIRDQLALRNLIAFHGMDAVAGGEPQRSGGVGVPSPGR
;
A
#
# COMPACT_ATOMS: atom_id res chain seq x y z
N MET A 1 -5.94 -25.71 7.67
CA MET A 1 -5.69 -25.08 6.36
C MET A 1 -5.04 -23.72 6.59
N LEU A 2 -4.22 -23.24 5.65
CA LEU A 2 -3.51 -21.97 5.77
C LEU A 2 -3.65 -21.19 4.47
N ILE A 3 -3.78 -19.88 4.54
CA ILE A 3 -3.54 -18.99 3.40
C ILE A 3 -2.25 -18.23 3.65
N LEU A 4 -1.40 -18.22 2.63
CA LEU A 4 -0.24 -17.35 2.53
C LEU A 4 -0.58 -16.27 1.53
N GLY A 5 -0.27 -15.02 1.84
CA GLY A 5 -0.47 -13.93 0.91
C GLY A 5 0.63 -12.90 0.97
N GLU A 6 0.87 -12.27 -0.18
CA GLU A 6 1.77 -11.15 -0.29
C GLU A 6 1.13 -10.05 -1.14
N ILE A 7 1.14 -8.84 -0.61
CA ILE A 7 0.65 -7.65 -1.30
C ILE A 7 1.82 -6.69 -1.43
N ARG A 8 2.05 -6.21 -2.64
CA ARG A 8 3.01 -5.14 -2.88
C ARG A 8 2.27 -3.89 -3.30
N THR A 9 2.53 -2.78 -2.63
CA THR A 9 1.83 -1.51 -2.86
C THR A 9 2.83 -0.46 -3.36
N CYS A 10 2.47 0.26 -4.42
CA CYS A 10 3.29 1.35 -4.94
C CYS A 10 2.42 2.41 -5.63
N LEU A 11 3.02 3.58 -5.89
CA LEU A 11 2.39 4.57 -6.75
C LEU A 11 2.45 4.10 -8.21
N LEU A 12 1.34 4.21 -8.92
CA LEU A 12 1.27 4.06 -10.37
C LEU A 12 2.14 5.14 -11.01
N ARG A 13 2.98 4.77 -11.96
CA ARG A 13 3.91 5.69 -12.64
C ARG A 13 3.16 6.56 -13.64
N ASN A 14 2.35 7.46 -13.11
CA ASN A 14 1.61 8.45 -13.87
C ASN A 14 1.56 9.79 -13.12
N SER A 15 1.80 10.90 -13.82
CA SER A 15 1.83 12.24 -13.20
C SER A 15 0.49 12.62 -12.58
N SER A 16 -0.61 12.24 -13.24
CA SER A 16 -1.99 12.49 -12.81
C SER A 16 -2.74 11.21 -12.44
N SER A 17 -3.95 11.33 -11.88
CA SER A 17 -4.79 10.17 -11.63
C SER A 17 -5.22 9.65 -12.99
N VAL A 18 -5.16 8.33 -13.16
CA VAL A 18 -5.50 7.68 -14.41
C VAL A 18 -7.02 7.53 -14.48
N ARG A 19 -7.59 7.90 -15.63
CA ARG A 19 -9.03 7.79 -15.88
C ARG A 19 -9.48 6.34 -15.90
N GLN A 20 -10.73 6.08 -15.55
CA GLN A 20 -11.29 4.73 -15.47
C GLN A 20 -11.14 3.90 -16.76
N THR A 21 -11.28 4.52 -17.94
CA THR A 21 -11.08 3.82 -19.23
C THR A 21 -9.66 3.29 -19.38
N VAL A 22 -8.66 4.08 -19.00
CA VAL A 22 -7.26 3.67 -19.03
C VAL A 22 -6.97 2.65 -17.93
N VAL A 23 -7.61 2.76 -16.75
CA VAL A 23 -7.52 1.74 -15.71
C VAL A 23 -8.04 0.38 -16.20
N GLY A 24 -9.16 0.37 -16.94
CA GLY A 24 -9.68 -0.84 -17.59
C GLY A 24 -8.66 -1.47 -18.55
N ASP A 25 -8.03 -0.66 -19.41
CA ASP A 25 -6.97 -1.14 -20.31
C ASP A 25 -5.76 -1.69 -19.54
N LEU A 26 -5.35 -1.03 -18.45
CA LEU A 26 -4.21 -1.43 -17.61
C LEU A 26 -4.44 -2.74 -16.87
N LEU A 27 -5.69 -2.99 -16.43
CA LEU A 27 -6.06 -4.17 -15.65
C LEU A 27 -6.67 -5.30 -16.50
N GLY A 28 -6.82 -5.11 -17.81
CA GLY A 28 -7.22 -6.12 -18.78
C GLY A 28 -6.14 -7.17 -19.03
N LEU A 29 -5.65 -7.80 -17.96
CA LEU A 29 -4.48 -8.69 -17.98
C LEU A 29 -4.76 -10.05 -18.64
N ILE A 30 -6.03 -10.43 -18.75
CA ILE A 30 -6.49 -11.63 -19.44
C ILE A 30 -7.45 -11.19 -20.56
N PRO A 31 -7.14 -11.47 -21.84
CA PRO A 31 -8.02 -11.10 -22.94
C PRO A 31 -9.42 -11.71 -22.79
N GLY A 32 -10.44 -10.86 -22.87
CA GLY A 32 -11.85 -11.26 -22.81
C GLY A 32 -12.43 -11.37 -21.39
N GLU A 33 -11.61 -11.32 -20.34
CA GLU A 33 -12.09 -11.32 -18.95
C GLU A 33 -12.38 -9.89 -18.47
N PRO A 34 -13.50 -9.67 -17.74
CA PRO A 34 -13.90 -8.34 -17.32
C PRO A 34 -13.04 -7.81 -16.16
N VAL A 35 -12.69 -6.53 -16.21
CA VAL A 35 -12.14 -5.78 -15.08
C VAL A 35 -13.30 -5.32 -14.20
N TRP A 36 -13.24 -5.64 -12.90
CA TRP A 36 -14.22 -5.13 -11.95
C TRP A 36 -13.86 -3.70 -11.55
N MET A 37 -14.84 -2.80 -11.50
CA MET A 37 -14.64 -1.39 -11.18
C MET A 37 -15.76 -0.87 -10.28
N SER A 38 -15.40 -0.05 -9.31
CA SER A 38 -16.29 0.77 -8.49
C SER A 38 -15.78 2.20 -8.44
N GLU A 39 -16.69 3.18 -8.42
CA GLU A 39 -16.34 4.59 -8.25
C GLU A 39 -16.43 5.07 -6.79
N ARG A 40 -17.19 4.37 -5.95
CA ARG A 40 -17.53 4.82 -4.60
C ARG A 40 -17.14 3.79 -3.54
N PRO A 41 -16.74 4.26 -2.34
CA PRO A 41 -16.53 5.67 -1.96
C PRO A 41 -15.26 6.28 -2.56
N MET A 42 -14.36 5.44 -3.06
CA MET A 42 -13.17 5.80 -3.83
C MET A 42 -13.13 4.94 -5.09
N ALA A 43 -12.61 5.48 -6.19
CA ALA A 43 -12.40 4.71 -7.41
C ALA A 43 -11.49 3.51 -7.12
N HIS A 44 -11.95 2.31 -7.42
CA HIS A 44 -11.28 1.06 -7.12
C HIS A 44 -11.52 0.10 -8.27
N ALA A 45 -10.46 -0.50 -8.79
CA ALA A 45 -10.54 -1.44 -9.90
C ALA A 45 -9.66 -2.66 -9.66
N LEU A 46 -10.11 -3.80 -10.18
CA LEU A 46 -9.53 -5.11 -9.94
C LEU A 46 -9.39 -5.87 -11.26
N SER A 47 -8.19 -6.38 -11.54
CA SER A 47 -8.00 -7.29 -12.66
C SER A 47 -8.65 -8.65 -12.43
N PRO A 48 -8.96 -9.40 -13.50
CA PRO A 48 -9.17 -10.84 -13.41
C PRO A 48 -8.00 -11.54 -12.69
N GLU A 49 -8.29 -12.70 -12.09
CA GLU A 49 -7.30 -13.51 -11.39
C GLU A 49 -6.42 -14.26 -12.39
N VAL A 50 -5.11 -14.07 -12.27
CA VAL A 50 -4.07 -14.76 -13.03
C VAL A 50 -3.53 -15.92 -12.20
N ILE A 51 -3.61 -17.13 -12.75
CA ILE A 51 -3.12 -18.35 -12.10
C ILE A 51 -1.69 -18.65 -12.53
N ARG A 52 -0.83 -18.99 -11.56
CA ARG A 52 0.56 -19.40 -11.82
C ARG A 52 0.88 -20.72 -11.13
N GLY A 53 1.40 -21.67 -11.90
CA GLY A 53 1.90 -22.94 -11.35
C GLY A 53 3.17 -22.74 -10.54
N VAL A 54 3.26 -23.43 -9.40
CA VAL A 54 4.43 -23.44 -8.51
C VAL A 54 4.81 -24.87 -8.16
N ASP A 55 6.12 -25.10 -8.05
CA ASP A 55 6.70 -26.37 -7.61
C ASP A 55 8.04 -26.04 -6.92
N CYS A 56 7.98 -25.86 -5.60
CA CYS A 56 9.10 -25.34 -4.83
C CYS A 56 9.02 -25.77 -3.36
N PRO A 57 10.14 -25.72 -2.61
CA PRO A 57 10.14 -25.79 -1.16
C PRO A 57 9.25 -24.71 -0.52
N LEU A 58 8.57 -25.06 0.56
CA LEU A 58 7.81 -24.11 1.38
C LEU A 58 8.68 -23.57 2.53
N PRO A 59 8.53 -22.29 2.90
CA PRO A 59 9.29 -21.69 3.99
C PRO A 59 8.75 -22.13 5.35
N THR A 60 9.55 -22.80 6.17
CA THR A 60 9.13 -23.31 7.49
C THR A 60 10.04 -22.76 8.59
N SER A 61 9.50 -22.42 9.77
CA SER A 61 10.32 -21.85 10.85
C SER A 61 11.22 -22.88 11.53
N SER A 62 10.83 -24.16 11.52
CA SER A 62 11.64 -25.30 11.98
C SER A 62 12.80 -25.68 11.05
N GLY A 63 12.79 -25.19 9.80
CA GLY A 63 13.74 -25.62 8.77
C GLY A 63 13.40 -26.98 8.11
N THR A 64 12.25 -27.57 8.46
CA THR A 64 11.74 -28.78 7.81
C THR A 64 11.50 -28.53 6.32
N ARG A 65 12.13 -29.31 5.45
CA ARG A 65 11.93 -29.21 4.01
C ARG A 65 10.62 -29.89 3.60
N VAL A 66 9.62 -29.09 3.27
CA VAL A 66 8.34 -29.54 2.69
C VAL A 66 8.24 -28.99 1.28
N ARG A 67 7.82 -29.83 0.32
CA ARG A 67 7.62 -29.41 -1.07
C ARG A 67 6.17 -28.99 -1.25
N GLY A 68 5.95 -27.81 -1.82
CA GLY A 68 4.65 -27.32 -2.24
C GLY A 68 4.51 -27.42 -3.75
N VAL A 69 3.46 -28.07 -4.24
CA VAL A 69 3.13 -28.12 -5.67
C VAL A 69 1.69 -27.72 -5.88
N GLY A 70 1.46 -26.83 -6.84
CA GLY A 70 0.10 -26.39 -7.14
C GLY A 70 0.07 -25.11 -7.94
N THR A 71 -0.91 -24.26 -7.64
CA THR A 71 -1.06 -22.95 -8.27
C THR A 71 -1.24 -21.85 -7.22
N VAL A 72 -0.82 -20.64 -7.57
CA VAL A 72 -1.08 -19.43 -6.81
C VAL A 72 -1.99 -18.51 -7.61
N ALA A 73 -2.79 -17.75 -6.88
CA ALA A 73 -3.76 -16.79 -7.37
C ALA A 73 -3.14 -15.39 -7.30
N ALA A 74 -3.23 -14.61 -8.38
CA ALA A 74 -2.69 -13.25 -8.40
C ALA A 74 -3.63 -12.28 -9.11
N HIS A 75 -3.77 -11.06 -8.60
CA HIS A 75 -4.49 -10.01 -9.31
C HIS A 75 -3.94 -8.62 -8.95
N ALA A 76 -4.21 -7.65 -9.81
CA ALA A 76 -3.79 -6.28 -9.63
C ALA A 76 -4.98 -5.41 -9.23
N VAL A 77 -4.70 -4.44 -8.37
CA VAL A 77 -5.69 -3.48 -7.87
C VAL A 77 -5.19 -2.06 -8.18
N ILE A 78 -6.06 -1.21 -8.71
CA ILE A 78 -5.79 0.23 -8.82
C ILE A 78 -6.81 1.00 -7.97
N SER A 79 -6.31 1.76 -7.00
CA SER A 79 -7.10 2.61 -6.10
C SER A 79 -6.85 4.08 -6.39
N ALA A 80 -7.92 4.87 -6.43
CA ALA A 80 -7.97 6.29 -6.80
C ALA A 80 -7.32 6.64 -8.16
N GLY A 81 -7.11 5.66 -9.05
CA GLY A 81 -6.31 5.85 -10.26
C GLY A 81 -4.84 6.22 -9.99
N ARG A 82 -4.34 5.92 -8.78
CA ARG A 82 -3.05 6.39 -8.24
C ARG A 82 -2.21 5.30 -7.63
N VAL A 83 -2.80 4.43 -6.83
CA VAL A 83 -2.07 3.40 -6.09
C VAL A 83 -2.30 2.08 -6.79
N LEU A 84 -1.21 1.38 -7.09
CA LEU A 84 -1.21 0.06 -7.70
C LEU A 84 -0.77 -0.97 -6.66
N GLN A 85 -1.57 -2.02 -6.51
CA GLN A 85 -1.23 -3.19 -5.71
C GLN A 85 -1.15 -4.43 -6.59
N GLY A 86 -0.17 -5.28 -6.32
CA GLY A 86 -0.15 -6.67 -6.78
C GLY A 86 -0.45 -7.58 -5.60
N SER A 87 -1.59 -8.26 -5.61
CA SER A 87 -2.05 -9.17 -4.56
C SER A 87 -1.85 -10.60 -5.03
N VAL A 88 -1.15 -11.42 -4.24
CA VAL A 88 -0.91 -12.84 -4.55
C VAL A 88 -1.24 -13.68 -3.34
N THR A 89 -1.98 -14.76 -3.54
CA THR A 89 -2.39 -15.67 -2.48
C THR A 89 -2.19 -17.13 -2.87
N ALA A 90 -1.96 -17.96 -1.85
CA ALA A 90 -1.84 -19.39 -1.97
C ALA A 90 -2.54 -20.06 -0.78
N ARG A 91 -3.58 -20.84 -1.04
CA ARG A 91 -4.18 -21.71 -0.04
C ARG A 91 -3.36 -22.99 0.03
N VAL A 92 -2.75 -23.22 1.19
CA VAL A 92 -1.90 -24.36 1.44
C VAL A 92 -2.66 -25.46 2.16
N GLU A 93 -2.67 -26.63 1.55
CA GLU A 93 -3.36 -27.83 2.02
C GLU A 93 -2.41 -29.02 2.05
N ARG A 94 -2.71 -30.02 2.87
CA ARG A 94 -1.98 -31.27 2.85
C ARG A 94 -2.39 -32.07 1.61
N SER A 95 -1.43 -32.61 0.87
CA SER A 95 -1.74 -33.54 -0.21
C SER A 95 -2.26 -34.86 0.36
N ASN A 96 -3.20 -35.48 -0.36
CA ASN A 96 -3.61 -36.86 -0.11
C ASN A 96 -2.64 -37.87 -0.74
N ALA A 97 -1.70 -37.40 -1.56
CA ALA A 97 -0.68 -38.22 -2.20
C ALA A 97 0.71 -37.86 -1.65
N ASP A 98 1.55 -38.89 -1.45
CA ASP A 98 2.93 -38.71 -1.03
C ASP A 98 3.89 -38.38 -2.21
N HIS A 99 3.33 -38.16 -3.41
CA HIS A 99 4.07 -37.84 -4.61
C HIS A 99 3.35 -36.75 -5.42
N ARG A 100 4.10 -36.12 -6.33
CA ARG A 100 3.60 -35.08 -7.22
C ARG A 100 2.64 -35.67 -8.26
N LEU A 101 1.47 -35.07 -8.41
CA LEU A 101 0.47 -35.44 -9.41
C LEU A 101 0.72 -34.72 -10.76
N PRO A 102 0.07 -35.15 -11.86
CA PRO A 102 0.14 -34.45 -13.13
C PRO A 102 -0.42 -33.01 -13.06
N TRP A 103 0.07 -32.10 -13.90
CA TRP A 103 -0.39 -30.69 -13.92
C TRP A 103 -1.91 -30.49 -14.05
N PRO A 104 -2.68 -31.29 -14.81
CA PRO A 104 -4.14 -31.15 -14.85
C PRO A 104 -4.82 -31.19 -13.48
N HIS A 105 -4.29 -31.97 -12.54
CA HIS A 105 -4.79 -32.01 -11.16
C HIS A 105 -4.66 -30.65 -10.47
N TYR A 106 -3.50 -30.02 -10.57
CA TYR A 106 -3.24 -28.73 -9.93
C TYR A 106 -3.93 -27.56 -10.66
N LEU A 107 -4.03 -27.62 -11.98
CA LEU A 107 -4.72 -26.59 -12.79
C LEU A 107 -6.23 -26.61 -12.56
N GLY A 108 -6.82 -27.77 -12.23
CA GLY A 108 -8.20 -27.88 -11.79
C GLY A 108 -8.46 -27.32 -10.38
N ARG A 109 -7.42 -26.86 -9.68
CA ARG A 109 -7.49 -26.30 -8.32
C ARG A 109 -6.77 -24.94 -8.27
N PRO A 110 -7.37 -23.86 -8.82
CA PRO A 110 -6.80 -22.52 -8.79
C PRO A 110 -6.50 -22.04 -7.37
N GLY A 111 -5.32 -21.43 -7.18
CA GLY A 111 -4.87 -20.86 -5.92
C GLY A 111 -4.53 -21.89 -4.82
N VAL A 112 -4.45 -23.18 -5.16
CA VAL A 112 -4.14 -24.26 -4.20
C VAL A 112 -2.72 -24.74 -4.36
N VAL A 113 -1.98 -24.76 -3.26
CA VAL A 113 -0.68 -25.41 -3.16
C VAL A 113 -0.78 -26.59 -2.20
N GLU A 114 -0.48 -27.78 -2.71
CA GLU A 114 -0.46 -29.00 -1.91
C GLU A 114 0.92 -29.25 -1.32
N MET A 115 0.96 -29.49 -0.01
CA MET A 115 2.13 -29.94 0.71
C MET A 115 2.33 -31.43 0.50
N ILE A 116 3.45 -31.80 -0.11
CA ILE A 116 3.85 -33.17 -0.35
C ILE A 116 4.90 -33.56 0.68
N GLY A 117 4.69 -34.70 1.34
CA GLY A 117 5.63 -35.29 2.30
C GLY A 117 5.14 -35.24 3.73
N ARG A 118 6.08 -35.08 4.68
CA ARG A 118 5.80 -35.18 6.12
C ARG A 118 4.77 -34.16 6.58
N ALA A 119 3.94 -34.57 7.54
CA ALA A 119 2.98 -33.69 8.17
C ALA A 119 3.71 -32.54 8.87
N LEU A 120 3.29 -31.31 8.54
CA LEU A 120 3.80 -30.07 9.11
C LEU A 120 2.70 -29.41 9.93
N GLY A 121 3.07 -28.79 11.05
CA GLY A 121 2.16 -27.90 11.76
C GLY A 121 1.87 -26.64 10.94
N VAL A 122 0.61 -26.22 10.88
CA VAL A 122 0.20 -25.01 10.16
C VAL A 122 0.92 -23.76 10.68
N GLY A 123 1.17 -23.68 12.00
CA GLY A 123 1.91 -22.58 12.61
C GLY A 123 3.37 -22.47 12.15
N ASP A 124 4.04 -23.60 11.92
CA ASP A 124 5.44 -23.65 11.47
C ASP A 124 5.61 -23.07 10.05
N LEU A 125 4.64 -23.34 9.18
CA LEU A 125 4.58 -22.75 7.84
C LEU A 125 4.20 -21.27 7.87
N ALA A 126 3.24 -20.89 8.72
CA ALA A 126 2.80 -19.50 8.83
C ALA A 126 3.94 -18.60 9.34
N GLU A 127 4.57 -18.99 10.45
CA GLU A 127 5.73 -18.28 11.00
C GLU A 127 6.91 -18.30 10.03
N GLY A 128 7.17 -19.45 9.40
CA GLY A 128 8.18 -19.58 8.36
C GLY A 128 7.97 -18.56 7.24
N PHE A 129 6.77 -18.49 6.67
CA PHE A 129 6.46 -17.56 5.58
C PHE A 129 6.61 -16.07 5.95
N LEU A 130 6.22 -15.69 7.18
CA LEU A 130 6.30 -14.29 7.62
C LEU A 130 7.74 -13.80 7.78
N ARG A 131 8.70 -14.68 8.10
CA ARG A 131 10.12 -14.33 8.22
C ARG A 131 10.74 -13.95 6.88
N GLU A 132 11.63 -12.95 6.87
CA GLU A 132 12.38 -12.60 5.67
C GLU A 132 13.36 -13.73 5.29
N TRP A 133 13.30 -14.16 4.02
CA TRP A 133 14.21 -15.15 3.46
C TRP A 133 15.01 -14.50 2.35
N SER A 134 16.34 -14.61 2.43
CA SER A 134 17.27 -14.06 1.43
C SER A 134 17.44 -14.97 0.19
N SER A 135 16.78 -16.14 0.14
CA SER A 135 16.99 -17.13 -0.92
C SER A 135 15.76 -17.30 -1.82
N SER A 136 15.99 -17.39 -3.14
CA SER A 136 14.98 -17.77 -4.16
C SER A 136 14.58 -19.25 -4.13
N ALA A 137 15.07 -20.02 -3.15
CA ALA A 137 14.87 -21.46 -3.06
C ALA A 137 13.49 -21.86 -2.52
N PHE A 138 12.69 -20.91 -2.02
CA PHE A 138 11.38 -21.15 -1.44
C PHE A 138 10.26 -20.50 -2.28
N LEU A 139 9.01 -20.84 -1.97
CA LEU A 139 7.83 -20.18 -2.53
C LEU A 139 7.93 -18.66 -2.35
N ASP A 140 8.11 -17.96 -3.47
CA ASP A 140 8.22 -16.50 -3.51
C ASP A 140 7.00 -15.88 -4.21
N LEU A 141 5.94 -15.66 -3.41
CA LEU A 141 4.74 -14.94 -3.86
C LEU A 141 5.07 -13.49 -4.28
N GLY A 142 6.15 -12.94 -3.74
CA GLY A 142 6.60 -11.60 -4.05
C GLY A 142 7.04 -11.45 -5.49
N SER A 143 7.81 -12.40 -6.02
CA SER A 143 8.22 -12.37 -7.44
C SER A 143 7.02 -12.40 -8.40
N VAL A 144 5.93 -13.09 -8.03
CA VAL A 144 4.69 -13.12 -8.81
C VAL A 144 4.00 -11.75 -8.75
N SER A 145 3.92 -11.16 -7.57
CA SER A 145 3.35 -9.83 -7.35
C SER A 145 4.13 -8.74 -8.10
N GLU A 146 5.47 -8.80 -8.06
CA GLU A 146 6.33 -7.86 -8.79
C GLU A 146 6.11 -7.94 -10.29
N ARG A 147 6.13 -9.15 -10.85
CA ARG A 147 5.91 -9.33 -12.28
C ARG A 147 4.56 -8.77 -12.72
N LEU A 148 3.54 -8.91 -11.87
CA LEU A 148 2.22 -8.36 -12.13
C LEU A 148 2.23 -6.83 -12.14
N ILE A 149 2.82 -6.21 -11.11
CA ILE A 149 2.97 -4.76 -11.01
C ILE A 149 3.78 -4.22 -12.18
N ASP A 150 4.91 -4.85 -12.51
CA ASP A 150 5.80 -4.42 -13.57
C ASP A 150 5.10 -4.52 -14.93
N GLY A 151 4.27 -5.54 -15.16
CA GLY A 151 3.42 -5.64 -16.34
C GLY A 151 2.48 -4.44 -16.50
N VAL A 152 1.82 -4.00 -15.42
CA VAL A 152 0.96 -2.81 -15.43
C VAL A 152 1.79 -1.53 -15.64
N GLN A 153 2.91 -1.40 -14.93
CA GLN A 153 3.76 -0.20 -14.93
C GLN A 153 4.51 0.01 -16.25
N MET A 154 4.69 -1.04 -17.05
CA MET A 154 5.32 -1.00 -18.38
C MET A 154 4.33 -0.64 -19.49
N SER A 155 3.05 -0.45 -19.19
CA SER A 155 2.05 -0.09 -20.19
C SER A 155 2.35 1.27 -20.83
N PRO A 156 2.30 1.39 -22.16
CA PRO A 156 2.52 2.66 -22.87
C PRO A 156 1.37 3.66 -22.67
N ARG A 157 0.31 3.27 -21.96
CA ARG A 157 -0.79 4.18 -21.57
C ARG A 157 -0.42 5.09 -20.40
N LEU A 158 0.69 4.81 -19.72
CA LEU A 158 1.23 5.61 -18.62
C LEU A 158 2.24 6.62 -19.15
N ASP A 159 2.31 7.80 -18.54
CA ASP A 159 3.35 8.79 -18.86
C ASP A 159 4.71 8.49 -18.20
N HIS A 160 4.75 7.48 -17.32
CA HIS A 160 5.90 7.04 -16.54
C HIS A 160 6.55 8.12 -15.67
N ALA A 161 5.88 9.25 -15.45
CA ALA A 161 6.31 10.33 -14.60
C ALA A 161 5.72 10.17 -13.19
N MET A 162 6.57 10.29 -12.17
CA MET A 162 6.14 10.17 -10.78
C MET A 162 6.01 11.56 -10.16
N PRO A 163 4.84 11.95 -9.63
CA PRO A 163 4.65 13.27 -9.03
C PRO A 163 5.46 13.45 -7.74
N PHE A 164 5.88 12.36 -7.11
CA PHE A 164 6.76 12.35 -5.95
C PHE A 164 7.42 10.97 -5.79
N ARG A 165 8.50 10.91 -5.01
CA ARG A 165 9.18 9.64 -4.69
C ARG A 165 8.46 8.92 -3.55
N SER A 166 8.01 7.70 -3.82
CA SER A 166 7.48 6.76 -2.84
C SER A 166 8.23 5.42 -2.94
N ALA A 167 8.37 4.73 -1.82
CA ALA A 167 8.90 3.36 -1.85
C ALA A 167 7.77 2.39 -2.19
N ARG A 168 8.11 1.33 -2.93
CA ARG A 168 7.24 0.15 -3.01
C ARG A 168 7.31 -0.55 -1.66
N THR A 169 6.18 -0.92 -1.13
CA THR A 169 6.11 -1.67 0.11
C THR A 169 5.64 -3.08 -0.12
N ARG A 170 5.93 -3.95 0.84
CA ARG A 170 5.64 -5.38 0.82
C ARG A 170 4.96 -5.74 2.12
N MET A 171 3.75 -6.27 2.04
CA MET A 171 3.04 -6.85 3.17
C MET A 171 2.89 -8.34 2.96
N ARG A 172 3.50 -9.13 3.84
CA ARG A 172 3.25 -10.56 3.95
C ARG A 172 2.20 -10.81 4.99
N TRP A 173 1.28 -11.71 4.69
CA TRP A 173 0.23 -12.05 5.62
C TRP A 173 -0.08 -13.53 5.59
N THR A 174 -0.60 -14.01 6.72
CA THR A 174 -1.09 -15.39 6.82
C THR A 174 -2.47 -15.39 7.45
N ALA A 175 -3.30 -16.34 7.03
CA ALA A 175 -4.58 -16.60 7.65
C ALA A 175 -4.72 -18.09 7.96
N VAL A 176 -4.71 -18.42 9.26
CA VAL A 176 -5.00 -19.76 9.75
C VAL A 176 -6.50 -19.93 9.80
N VAL A 177 -6.99 -21.02 9.21
CA VAL A 177 -8.43 -21.31 9.23
C VAL A 177 -8.81 -21.98 10.55
N GLY A 178 -9.79 -21.42 11.25
CA GLY A 178 -10.38 -21.94 12.49
C GLY A 178 -11.86 -21.60 12.60
N ASP A 179 -12.49 -21.99 13.71
CA ASP A 179 -13.95 -21.83 13.89
C ASP A 179 -14.34 -20.47 14.52
N GLU A 180 -13.36 -19.80 15.11
CA GLU A 180 -13.55 -18.51 15.78
C GLU A 180 -13.70 -17.36 14.77
N PRO A 181 -14.39 -16.25 15.14
CA PRO A 181 -14.43 -15.04 14.33
C PRO A 181 -13.03 -14.52 13.98
N ALA A 182 -12.96 -13.73 12.91
CA ALA A 182 -11.72 -13.17 12.43
C ALA A 182 -10.98 -12.40 13.53
N ARG A 183 -9.70 -12.73 13.73
CA ARG A 183 -8.85 -12.10 14.75
C ARG A 183 -7.41 -11.95 14.27
N ILE A 184 -6.78 -10.84 14.66
CA ILE A 184 -5.34 -10.64 14.57
C ILE A 184 -4.65 -11.50 15.65
N ILE A 185 -3.82 -12.45 15.24
CA ILE A 185 -3.04 -13.34 16.12
C ILE A 185 -1.87 -12.55 16.71
N ASP A 186 -1.07 -11.94 15.83
CA ASP A 186 0.12 -11.15 16.15
C ASP A 186 -0.06 -9.71 15.71
N PRO A 187 0.44 -8.71 16.48
CA PRO A 187 0.33 -7.31 16.10
C PRO A 187 0.82 -7.05 14.68
N PHE A 188 0.11 -6.17 13.95
CA PHE A 188 0.61 -5.64 12.69
C PHE A 188 1.99 -5.03 12.90
N THR A 189 2.98 -5.56 12.21
CA THR A 189 4.39 -5.21 12.41
C THR A 189 4.92 -4.51 11.17
N VAL A 190 5.59 -3.37 11.39
CA VAL A 190 6.31 -2.62 10.36
C VAL A 190 7.81 -2.81 10.62
N GLU A 191 8.45 -3.58 9.76
CA GLU A 191 9.88 -3.90 9.80
C GLU A 191 10.64 -3.03 8.80
N GLY A 192 11.47 -2.14 9.33
CA GLY A 192 12.21 -1.19 8.52
C GLY A 192 11.30 -0.30 7.68
N ASP A 193 11.73 -0.03 6.44
CA ASP A 193 11.12 0.98 5.60
C ASP A 193 10.00 0.46 4.68
N THR A 194 9.94 -0.84 4.42
CA THR A 194 9.10 -1.41 3.36
C THR A 194 8.45 -2.75 3.69
N THR A 195 8.88 -3.44 4.76
CA THR A 195 8.44 -4.82 5.05
C THR A 195 7.42 -4.85 6.18
N ARG A 196 6.26 -5.44 5.92
CA ARG A 196 5.10 -5.42 6.82
C ARG A 196 4.61 -6.86 6.99
N THR A 197 4.20 -7.22 8.19
CA THR A 197 3.71 -8.57 8.49
C THR A 197 2.43 -8.51 9.31
N ILE A 198 1.52 -9.46 9.05
CA ILE A 198 0.31 -9.67 9.84
C ILE A 198 -0.10 -11.14 9.82
N SER A 199 -0.61 -11.62 10.95
CA SER A 199 -1.08 -12.99 11.13
C SER A 199 -2.52 -12.97 11.61
N LEU A 200 -3.40 -13.71 10.92
CA LEU A 200 -4.83 -13.73 11.15
C LEU A 200 -5.30 -15.16 11.46
N THR A 201 -6.36 -15.27 12.27
CA THR A 201 -7.26 -16.42 12.27
C THR A 201 -8.55 -15.99 11.60
N VAL A 202 -9.11 -16.82 10.71
CA VAL A 202 -10.38 -16.54 10.03
C VAL A 202 -11.20 -17.82 9.87
N ARG A 203 -12.50 -17.66 9.66
CA ARG A 203 -13.38 -18.79 9.32
C ARG A 203 -13.19 -19.22 7.86
N PRO A 204 -13.53 -20.48 7.51
CA PRO A 204 -13.45 -20.93 6.12
C PRO A 204 -14.24 -20.07 5.13
N GLU A 205 -15.41 -19.57 5.53
CA GLU A 205 -16.27 -18.71 4.70
C GLU A 205 -15.70 -17.29 4.51
N ASP A 206 -14.83 -16.86 5.42
CA ASP A 206 -14.27 -15.51 5.47
C ASP A 206 -12.96 -15.35 4.68
N LEU A 207 -12.49 -16.42 4.01
CA LEU A 207 -11.21 -16.42 3.30
C LEU A 207 -11.13 -15.35 2.21
N PRO A 208 -12.14 -15.16 1.34
CA PRO A 208 -12.10 -14.09 0.35
C PRO A 208 -12.09 -12.69 1.01
N ALA A 209 -12.78 -12.55 2.14
CA ALA A 209 -12.83 -11.30 2.89
C ALA A 209 -11.49 -10.96 3.54
N ALA A 210 -10.73 -11.95 4.00
CA ALA A 210 -9.38 -11.77 4.54
C ALA A 210 -8.42 -11.15 3.51
N VAL A 211 -8.51 -11.59 2.24
CA VAL A 211 -7.70 -11.03 1.14
C VAL A 211 -8.01 -9.54 0.97
N ARG A 212 -9.30 -9.17 0.91
CA ARG A 212 -9.74 -7.77 0.79
C ARG A 212 -9.34 -6.90 1.97
N PHE A 213 -9.45 -7.43 3.18
CA PHE A 213 -8.96 -6.76 4.38
C PHE A 213 -7.46 -6.48 4.29
N CYS A 214 -6.66 -7.47 3.89
CA CYS A 214 -5.22 -7.29 3.76
C CYS A 214 -4.85 -6.30 2.65
N GLU A 215 -5.60 -6.25 1.55
CA GLU A 215 -5.43 -5.25 0.49
C GLU A 215 -5.71 -3.84 0.97
N ASP A 216 -6.82 -3.63 1.68
CA ASP A 216 -7.19 -2.35 2.25
C ASP A 216 -6.16 -1.88 3.29
N LEU A 217 -5.70 -2.79 4.17
CA LEU A 217 -4.63 -2.52 5.14
C LEU A 217 -3.33 -2.12 4.45
N ALA A 218 -2.89 -2.89 3.46
CA ALA A 218 -1.64 -2.61 2.73
C ALA A 218 -1.70 -1.28 1.95
N LEU A 219 -2.89 -0.88 1.48
CA LEU A 219 -3.12 0.40 0.83
C LEU A 219 -2.97 1.54 1.84
N HIS A 220 -3.75 1.50 2.94
CA HIS A 220 -3.79 2.59 3.90
C HIS A 220 -2.49 2.74 4.69
N ASP A 221 -1.82 1.63 5.03
CA ASP A 221 -0.48 1.69 5.60
C ASP A 221 0.53 2.36 4.63
N TRP A 222 0.47 2.04 3.34
CA TRP A 222 1.33 2.68 2.34
C TRP A 222 1.03 4.18 2.21
N VAL A 223 -0.25 4.57 2.18
CA VAL A 223 -0.66 5.97 2.09
C VAL A 223 -0.17 6.75 3.31
N LEU A 224 -0.36 6.21 4.53
CA LEU A 224 0.10 6.82 5.77
C LEU A 224 1.62 6.95 5.80
N THR A 225 2.35 5.87 5.52
CA THR A 225 3.82 5.85 5.49
C THR A 225 4.35 6.88 4.48
N THR A 226 3.73 6.95 3.31
CA THR A 226 4.13 7.87 2.25
C THR A 226 3.86 9.33 2.62
N LEU A 227 2.71 9.62 3.23
CA LEU A 227 2.38 10.95 3.71
C LEU A 227 3.38 11.42 4.78
N LEU A 228 3.68 10.54 5.76
CA LEU A 228 4.66 10.84 6.81
C LEU A 228 6.03 11.20 6.22
N ARG A 229 6.50 10.43 5.24
CA ARG A 229 7.77 10.71 4.54
C ARG A 229 7.77 12.02 3.75
N ILE A 230 6.65 12.40 3.14
CA ILE A 230 6.53 13.69 2.46
C ILE A 230 6.64 14.82 3.49
N VAL A 231 5.97 14.70 4.63
CA VAL A 231 6.01 15.69 5.71
C VAL A 231 7.39 15.81 6.33
N GLU A 232 8.07 14.69 6.59
CA GLU A 232 9.44 14.66 7.11
C GLU A 232 10.43 15.35 6.17
N ARG A 233 10.33 15.10 4.87
CA ARG A 233 11.18 15.75 3.84
C ARG A 233 10.78 17.19 3.54
N GLY A 234 9.54 17.56 3.85
CA GLY A 234 8.99 18.89 3.62
C GLY A 234 9.74 19.98 4.39
N ASP A 235 10.50 19.62 5.44
CA ASP A 235 11.19 20.54 6.34
C ASP A 235 10.28 21.71 6.76
N LEU A 236 9.20 21.36 7.46
CA LEU A 236 8.15 22.30 7.85
C LEU A 236 8.66 23.50 8.65
N GLY A 237 9.86 23.41 9.25
CA GLY A 237 10.52 24.49 9.99
C GLY A 237 11.34 25.46 9.13
N SER A 238 11.47 25.22 7.82
CA SER A 238 12.29 26.05 6.94
C SER A 238 11.73 27.47 6.78
N LEU A 239 12.63 28.45 6.69
CA LEU A 239 12.28 29.86 6.44
C LEU A 239 11.79 30.11 5.01
N ASP A 240 12.11 29.23 4.06
CA ASP A 240 11.63 29.35 2.67
C ASP A 240 10.23 28.74 2.51
N GLY A 241 9.21 29.59 2.63
CA GLY A 241 7.82 29.17 2.56
C GLY A 241 7.36 28.63 1.22
N GLN A 242 7.94 29.08 0.11
CA GLN A 242 7.54 28.61 -1.20
C GLN A 242 8.02 27.18 -1.44
N GLN A 243 9.26 26.87 -1.04
CA GLN A 243 9.77 25.49 -1.11
C GLN A 243 8.96 24.51 -0.26
N VAL A 244 8.48 24.91 0.91
CA VAL A 244 7.64 24.05 1.76
C VAL A 244 6.29 23.74 1.09
N VAL A 245 5.64 24.74 0.50
CA VAL A 245 4.38 24.54 -0.24
C VAL A 245 4.58 23.59 -1.43
N GLU A 246 5.64 23.79 -2.21
CA GLU A 246 5.97 22.94 -3.35
C GLU A 246 6.23 21.48 -2.92
N ARG A 247 6.92 21.26 -1.79
CA ARG A 247 7.19 19.93 -1.25
C ARG A 247 5.94 19.22 -0.70
N LEU A 248 4.97 19.97 -0.16
CA LEU A 248 3.73 19.41 0.40
C LEU A 248 2.62 19.21 -0.63
N ARG A 249 2.65 19.94 -1.76
CA ARG A 249 1.63 19.85 -2.82
C ARG A 249 1.28 18.40 -3.21
N PRO A 250 2.25 17.48 -3.40
CA PRO A 250 1.92 16.10 -3.77
C PRO A 250 1.05 15.36 -2.74
N ALA A 251 1.18 15.67 -1.45
CA ALA A 251 0.33 15.06 -0.43
C ALA A 251 -1.15 15.42 -0.62
N VAL A 252 -1.41 16.71 -0.87
CA VAL A 252 -2.77 17.25 -1.08
C VAL A 252 -3.36 16.73 -2.38
N ASP A 253 -2.60 16.84 -3.47
CA ASP A 253 -3.10 16.55 -4.82
C ASP A 253 -3.25 15.05 -5.10
N HIS A 254 -2.52 14.19 -4.37
CA HIS A 254 -2.37 12.78 -4.75
C HIS A 254 -2.65 11.75 -3.65
N LEU A 255 -2.55 12.10 -2.37
CA LEU A 255 -2.66 11.12 -1.28
C LEU A 255 -3.87 11.36 -0.39
N MET A 256 -4.18 12.62 -0.08
CA MET A 256 -5.20 12.94 0.92
C MET A 256 -6.60 12.39 0.58
N HIS A 257 -6.94 12.31 -0.70
CA HIS A 257 -8.23 11.77 -1.15
C HIS A 257 -8.27 10.24 -1.23
N VAL A 258 -7.13 9.56 -1.09
CA VAL A 258 -7.03 8.08 -1.12
C VAL A 258 -7.40 7.48 0.23
N TRP A 259 -7.37 8.28 1.30
CA TRP A 259 -7.65 7.81 2.64
C TRP A 259 -9.14 7.53 2.85
N MET A 260 -9.53 6.26 2.67
CA MET A 260 -10.88 5.74 2.90
C MET A 260 -10.79 4.38 3.61
N PRO A 261 -10.21 4.32 4.82
CA PRO A 261 -9.96 3.06 5.52
C PRO A 261 -11.23 2.26 5.76
N GLY A 262 -11.20 0.96 5.47
CA GLY A 262 -12.35 0.07 5.65
C GLY A 262 -13.41 0.16 4.54
N ALA A 263 -13.27 1.06 3.57
CA ALA A 263 -14.28 1.31 2.53
C ALA A 263 -14.62 0.09 1.65
N HIS A 264 -13.63 -0.78 1.44
CA HIS A 264 -13.76 -1.98 0.61
C HIS A 264 -13.64 -3.27 1.43
N VAL A 265 -13.72 -3.15 2.76
CA VAL A 265 -13.60 -4.27 3.70
C VAL A 265 -15.00 -4.83 3.97
N PRO A 266 -15.22 -6.15 3.77
CA PRO A 266 -16.50 -6.77 4.11
C PRO A 266 -16.80 -6.67 5.61
N ASP A 267 -18.10 -6.62 5.96
CA ASP A 267 -18.55 -6.44 7.35
C ASP A 267 -17.96 -7.47 8.33
N SER A 268 -17.74 -8.71 7.89
CA SER A 268 -17.15 -9.77 8.73
C SER A 268 -15.71 -9.48 9.16
N MET A 269 -15.01 -8.59 8.45
CA MET A 269 -13.64 -8.17 8.73
C MET A 269 -13.56 -6.82 9.44
N MET A 270 -14.66 -6.08 9.57
CA MET A 270 -14.68 -4.77 10.22
C MET A 270 -14.10 -4.78 11.65
N PRO A 271 -14.34 -5.81 12.51
CA PRO A 271 -13.73 -5.88 13.83
C PRO A 271 -12.18 -5.88 13.82
N LEU A 272 -11.56 -6.40 12.75
CA LEU A 272 -10.10 -6.32 12.57
C LEU A 272 -9.66 -4.88 12.34
N TRP A 273 -10.40 -4.14 11.52
CA TRP A 273 -10.12 -2.73 11.24
C TRP A 273 -10.26 -1.88 12.51
N GLU A 274 -11.32 -2.09 13.28
CA GLU A 274 -11.52 -1.44 14.58
C GLU A 274 -10.40 -1.75 15.58
N ALA A 275 -9.83 -2.95 15.55
CA ALA A 275 -8.67 -3.29 16.36
C ALA A 275 -7.44 -2.45 15.98
N LEU A 276 -7.19 -2.28 14.68
CA LEU A 276 -6.09 -1.46 14.16
C LEU A 276 -6.30 0.03 14.44
N GLU A 277 -7.54 0.52 14.42
CA GLU A 277 -7.88 1.90 14.80
C GLU A 277 -7.72 2.15 16.30
N ARG A 278 -7.89 1.13 17.14
CA ARG A 278 -7.57 1.24 18.57
C ARG A 278 -6.05 1.27 18.79
N ARG A 279 -5.31 0.34 18.17
CA ARG A 279 -3.84 0.26 18.20
C ARG A 279 -3.34 -0.37 16.89
N PRO A 280 -2.59 0.37 16.05
CA PRO A 280 -1.82 1.58 16.37
C PRO A 280 -2.52 2.94 16.15
N GLY A 281 -3.78 2.96 15.69
CA GLY A 281 -4.55 4.21 15.50
C GLY A 281 -4.25 4.94 14.20
N PHE A 282 -4.42 4.24 13.09
CA PHE A 282 -4.17 4.71 11.72
C PHE A 282 -4.86 6.06 11.43
N THR A 283 -6.17 6.16 11.68
CA THR A 283 -6.93 7.39 11.41
C THR A 283 -6.52 8.52 12.36
N ARG A 284 -6.12 8.21 13.59
CA ARG A 284 -5.58 9.22 14.53
C ARG A 284 -4.27 9.80 14.02
N GLN A 285 -3.35 8.95 13.57
CA GLN A 285 -2.06 9.39 13.01
C GLN A 285 -2.27 10.20 11.72
N TRP A 286 -3.13 9.71 10.82
CA TRP A 286 -3.52 10.42 9.61
C TRP A 286 -4.05 11.82 9.90
N THR A 287 -5.03 11.92 10.80
CA THR A 287 -5.68 13.20 11.16
C THR A 287 -4.68 14.18 11.75
N ALA A 288 -3.80 13.73 12.65
CA ALA A 288 -2.76 14.56 13.22
C ALA A 288 -1.80 15.10 12.14
N THR A 289 -1.37 14.24 11.20
CA THR A 289 -0.46 14.63 10.11
C THR A 289 -1.14 15.60 9.13
N VAL A 290 -2.40 15.34 8.75
CA VAL A 290 -3.18 16.25 7.88
C VAL A 290 -3.39 17.61 8.53
N ASN A 291 -3.75 17.63 9.82
CA ASN A 291 -3.92 18.90 10.56
C ASN A 291 -2.60 19.66 10.62
N ARG A 292 -1.47 18.98 10.89
CA ARG A 292 -0.14 19.60 10.85
C ARG A 292 0.18 20.23 9.49
N ILE A 293 -0.14 19.57 8.37
CA ILE A 293 0.04 20.13 7.03
C ILE A 293 -0.82 21.39 6.86
N ARG A 294 -2.09 21.33 7.22
CA ARG A 294 -3.04 22.45 7.10
C ARG A 294 -2.61 23.65 7.93
N ASP A 295 -2.20 23.42 9.18
CA ASP A 295 -1.76 24.46 10.10
C ASP A 295 -0.51 25.18 9.58
N GLN A 296 0.44 24.42 8.99
CA GLN A 296 1.64 24.99 8.39
C GLN A 296 1.34 25.84 7.14
N LEU A 297 0.42 25.39 6.29
CA LEU A 297 -0.02 26.18 5.14
C LEU A 297 -0.77 27.45 5.58
N ALA A 298 -1.62 27.35 6.60
CA ALA A 298 -2.36 28.49 7.14
C ALA A 298 -1.44 29.54 7.78
N LEU A 299 -0.49 29.11 8.61
CA LEU A 299 0.50 30.01 9.24
C LEU A 299 1.32 30.75 8.19
N ARG A 300 1.73 30.07 7.11
CA ARG A 300 2.51 30.70 6.03
C ARG A 300 1.70 31.69 5.23
N ASN A 301 0.43 31.41 4.96
CA ASN A 301 -0.47 32.38 4.33
C ASN A 301 -0.58 33.64 5.21
N LEU A 302 -0.75 33.49 6.54
CA LEU A 302 -0.82 34.64 7.46
C LEU A 302 0.46 35.48 7.46
N ILE A 303 1.65 34.84 7.48
CA ILE A 303 2.94 35.53 7.41
C ILE A 303 3.08 36.28 6.07
N ALA A 304 2.70 35.66 4.95
CA ALA A 304 2.75 36.30 3.64
C ALA A 304 1.83 37.53 3.59
N PHE A 305 0.61 37.44 4.13
CA PHE A 305 -0.31 38.57 4.21
C PHE A 305 0.23 39.72 5.08
N HIS A 306 0.76 39.42 6.28
CA HIS A 306 1.33 40.46 7.16
C HIS A 306 2.63 41.07 6.60
N GLY A 307 3.43 40.30 5.87
CA GLY A 307 4.63 40.79 5.19
C GLY A 307 4.33 41.77 4.06
N MET A 308 3.21 41.60 3.36
CA MET A 308 2.77 42.54 2.31
C MET A 308 2.26 43.87 2.90
N ASP A 309 1.55 43.83 4.04
CA ASP A 309 1.06 45.04 4.72
C ASP A 309 2.21 45.89 5.28
N ALA A 310 3.29 45.27 5.77
CA ALA A 310 4.49 45.98 6.24
C ALA A 310 5.27 46.69 5.11
N VAL A 311 5.26 46.14 3.90
CA VAL A 311 5.91 46.75 2.72
C VAL A 311 5.06 47.90 2.15
N ALA A 312 3.74 47.83 2.28
CA ALA A 312 2.83 48.90 1.86
C ALA A 312 2.83 50.12 2.83
N GLY A 313 3.24 49.94 4.09
CA GLY A 313 3.31 51.00 5.11
C GLY A 313 4.62 51.81 5.18
N GLY A 314 5.61 51.49 4.35
CA GLY A 314 6.90 52.19 4.33
C GLY A 314 6.89 53.48 3.50
N GLU A 315 6.42 54.59 4.07
CA GLU A 315 6.60 55.93 3.46
C GLU A 315 8.10 56.29 3.35
N PRO A 316 8.56 56.89 2.23
CA PRO A 316 9.92 57.40 2.13
C PRO A 316 10.08 58.66 2.99
N GLN A 317 10.87 58.56 4.07
CA GLN A 317 11.34 59.72 4.83
C GLN A 317 12.05 60.70 3.89
N ARG A 318 11.38 61.79 3.53
CA ARG A 318 12.01 62.98 2.95
C ARG A 318 12.90 63.60 4.02
N SER A 319 14.20 63.40 3.90
CA SER A 319 15.21 64.10 4.69
C SER A 319 15.11 65.61 4.40
N GLY A 320 14.72 66.37 5.41
CA GLY A 320 14.72 67.83 5.40
C GLY A 320 16.15 68.36 5.37
N GLY A 321 16.54 68.94 4.23
CA GLY A 321 17.75 69.74 4.11
C GLY A 321 17.55 71.08 4.83
N VAL A 322 18.23 71.24 5.97
CA VAL A 322 18.32 72.50 6.73
C VAL A 322 19.23 73.46 5.96
N GLY A 323 18.64 74.51 5.38
CA GLY A 323 19.38 75.63 4.79
C GLY A 323 19.94 76.54 5.87
N VAL A 324 21.27 76.68 5.87
CA VAL A 324 22.04 77.60 6.73
C VAL A 324 21.85 79.05 6.26
N PRO A 325 21.66 80.04 7.14
CA PRO A 325 21.68 81.45 6.76
C PRO A 325 23.11 82.01 6.83
N SER A 326 23.58 82.67 5.76
CA SER A 326 24.78 83.50 5.79
C SER A 326 24.45 84.93 6.24
N PRO A 327 25.25 85.57 7.12
CA PRO A 327 25.21 87.00 7.33
C PRO A 327 26.09 87.71 6.30
N GLY A 328 25.62 88.85 5.79
CA GLY A 328 26.21 89.54 4.64
C GLY A 328 27.45 90.39 4.90
N ARG A 329 28.04 90.85 3.79
CA ARG A 329 28.53 92.21 3.53
C ARG A 329 28.64 92.42 2.03
#